data_AF-H1XQU8-F1
#
_entry.id   AF-H1XQU8-F1
#
_cell.length_a   1.000
_cell.length_b   1.000
_cell.length_c   1.000
_cell.angle_alpha   90.00
_cell.angle_beta   90.00
_cell.angle_gamma   90.00
#
_symmetry.space_group_name_H-M   'P 1'
#
loop_
_entity.id
_entity.type
_entity.pdbx_description
1 polymer ?
#
loop_
_entity_poly.entity_id
_entity_poly.type
_entity_poly.pdbx_seq_one_letter_code
_entity_poly.pdbx_strand_id
1 'polypeptide(L)' 'MEIILENMTIEEKLKLMEEIWSDLIKYEKQIPSSLWHKAVLEEREKKIKDGKEAILNWNEAKDKIRKYI' A
#
# COMPACT_ATOMS: atom_id res chain seq x y z
N MET A 1 -16.55 17.48 -16.36
CA MET A 1 -15.93 16.83 -17.54
C MET A 1 -15.89 15.34 -17.23
N GLU A 2 -16.50 14.52 -18.07
CA GLU A 2 -16.56 13.07 -17.86
C GLU A 2 -15.29 12.43 -18.44
N ILE A 3 -14.64 11.55 -17.68
CA ILE A 3 -13.43 10.85 -18.14
C ILE A 3 -13.86 9.55 -18.80
N ILE A 4 -13.67 9.44 -20.12
CA ILE A 4 -14.01 8.23 -20.88
C ILE A 4 -12.82 7.27 -20.84
N LEU A 5 -12.82 6.37 -19.84
CA LEU A 5 -11.73 5.40 -19.64
C LEU A 5 -11.64 4.35 -20.74
N GLU A 6 -12.74 4.04 -21.43
CA GLU A 6 -12.77 2.99 -22.46
C GLU A 6 -11.85 3.29 -23.64
N ASN A 7 -11.62 4.57 -23.95
CA ASN A 7 -10.78 5.01 -25.07
C ASN A 7 -9.30 5.16 -24.70
N MET A 8 -8.93 5.00 -23.42
CA MET A 8 -7.56 5.16 -22.96
C MET A 8 -6.76 3.85 -23.13
N THR A 9 -5.50 3.99 -23.50
CA THR A 9 -4.54 2.87 -23.40
C THR A 9 -4.30 2.50 -21.94
N ILE A 10 -3.65 1.36 -21.70
CA ILE A 10 -3.29 0.95 -20.33
C ILE A 10 -2.30 1.94 -19.72
N GLU A 11 -1.34 2.43 -20.49
CA GLU A 11 -0.35 3.42 -20.06
C GLU A 11 -1.02 4.73 -19.64
N GLU A 12 -2.01 5.20 -20.40
CA GLU A 12 -2.77 6.40 -20.09
C GLU A 12 -3.59 6.23 -18.79
N LYS A 13 -4.22 5.07 -18.59
CA LYS A 13 -4.94 4.75 -17.36
C LYS A 13 -4.01 4.72 -16.15
N LEU A 14 -2.83 4.10 -16.29
CA LEU A 14 -1.85 4.05 -15.22
C LEU A 14 -1.33 5.45 -14.87
N LYS A 15 -1.03 6.27 -15.88
CA LYS A 15 -0.61 7.66 -15.65
C LYS A 15 -1.70 8.47 -14.94
N LEU A 16 -2.95 8.34 -15.40
CA LEU A 16 -4.09 9.01 -14.75
C LEU A 16 -4.23 8.55 -13.29
N MET A 17 -4.09 7.25 -13.02
CA MET A 17 -4.13 6.71 -11.66
C MET A 17 -3.03 7.32 -10.78
N GLU A 18 -1.79 7.43 -11.29
CA GLU A 18 -0.68 8.06 -10.57
C GLU A 18 -0.91 9.55 -10.30
N GLU A 19 -1.46 10.28 -11.28
CA GLU A 19 -1.82 11.70 -11.12
C GLU A 19 -2.91 11.89 -10.07
N ILE A 20 -3.96 11.07 -10.11
CA ILE A 20 -5.02 11.06 -9.09
C ILE A 20 -4.43 10.74 -7.72
N TRP A 21 -3.61 9.69 -7.62
CA TRP A 21 -2.99 9.26 -6.38
C TRP A 21 -2.09 10.35 -5.76
N SER A 22 -1.26 10.98 -6.58
CA SER A 22 -0.38 12.09 -6.18
C SER A 22 -1.16 13.30 -5.67
N ASP A 23 -2.32 13.60 -6.26
CA ASP A 23 -3.18 14.68 -5.77
C ASP A 23 -3.86 14.31 -4.45
N LEU A 24 -4.41 13.09 -4.34
CA LEU A 24 -5.10 12.62 -3.14
C LEU A 24 -4.22 12.61 -1.89
N ILE A 25 -2.94 12.26 -2.01
CA ILE A 25 -1.99 12.25 -0.88
C ILE A 25 -1.90 13.63 -0.20
N LYS A 26 -2.05 14.73 -0.95
CA LYS A 26 -2.00 16.10 -0.38
C LYS A 26 -3.13 16.33 0.64
N TYR A 27 -4.19 15.55 0.56
CA TYR A 27 -5.38 15.63 1.41
C TYR A 27 -5.46 14.48 2.42
N GLU A 28 -4.36 13.77 2.70
CA GLU A 28 -4.32 12.63 3.62
C GLU A 28 -5.02 12.89 4.98
N LYS A 29 -4.92 14.12 5.49
CA LYS A 29 -5.52 14.52 6.77
C LYS A 29 -7.05 14.59 6.75
N GLN A 30 -7.65 14.69 5.56
CA GLN A 30 -9.10 14.69 5.38
C GLN A 30 -9.70 13.28 5.43
N ILE A 31 -8.87 12.25 5.25
CA ILE A 31 -9.28 10.84 5.29
C ILE A 31 -8.57 10.21 6.49
N PRO A 32 -9.12 10.35 7.72
CA PRO A 32 -8.49 9.77 8.89
C PRO A 32 -8.39 8.25 8.73
N SER A 33 -7.23 7.69 9.07
CA SER A 33 -7.09 6.25 9.17
C SER A 33 -8.10 5.70 10.17
N SER A 34 -8.68 4.55 9.84
CA SER A 34 -9.57 3.84 10.74
C SER A 34 -8.84 3.48 12.05
N LEU A 35 -9.57 3.40 13.17
CA LEU A 35 -8.97 3.04 14.45
C LEU A 35 -8.32 1.64 14.43
N TRP A 36 -8.84 0.74 13.59
CA TRP A 36 -8.30 -0.62 13.49
C TRP A 36 -6.91 -0.66 12.83
N HIS A 37 -6.57 0.30 11.95
CA HIS A 37 -5.22 0.39 11.37
C HIS A 37 -4.16 0.51 12.48
N LYS A 38 -4.41 1.39 13.46
CA LYS A 38 -3.51 1.59 14.60
C LYS A 38 -3.33 0.31 15.42
N ALA A 39 -4.43 -0.37 15.75
CA ALA A 39 -4.38 -1.60 16.53
C ALA A 39 -3.54 -2.69 15.85
N VAL A 40 -3.68 -2.86 14.53
CA VAL A 40 -2.88 -3.82 13.76
C VAL A 40 -1.40 -3.46 13.74
N LEU A 41 -1.06 -2.17 13.60
CA LEU A 41 0.33 -1.71 13.62
C LEU A 41 0.97 -1.93 14.99
N GLU A 42 0.27 -1.60 16.07
CA GLU A 42 0.73 -1.83 17.45
C GLU A 42 0.94 -3.32 17.75
N GLU A 43 0.04 -4.18 17.27
CA GLU A 43 0.19 -5.65 17.42
C GLU A 43 1.45 -6.15 16.71
N ARG A 44 1.69 -5.72 15.46
CA ARG A 44 2.88 -6.10 14.68
C ARG A 44 4.16 -5.58 15.32
N GLU A 45 4.16 -4.32 15.77
CA GLU A 45 5.31 -3.73 16.45
C GLU A 45 5.65 -4.52 17.73
N LYS A 46 4.62 -4.92 18.50
CA LYS A 46 4.81 -5.78 19.67
C LYS A 46 5.41 -7.13 19.30
N LYS A 47 4.93 -7.79 18.23
CA LYS A 47 5.48 -9.08 17.79
C LYS A 47 6.94 -8.96 17.36
N ILE A 48 7.32 -7.86 16.70
CA ILE A 48 8.72 -7.60 16.36
C ILE A 48 9.57 -7.44 17.63
N LYS A 49 9.11 -6.63 18.60
CA LYS A 49 9.81 -6.44 19.90
C LYS A 49 9.94 -7.74 20.70
N ASP A 50 8.91 -8.57 20.66
CA ASP A 50 8.89 -9.90 21.30
C ASP A 50 9.73 -10.96 20.54
N GLY A 51 10.32 -10.62 19.38
CA GLY A 51 11.07 -11.56 18.53
C GLY A 51 10.20 -12.59 17.81
N LYS A 52 8.88 -12.38 17.75
CA LYS A 52 7.90 -13.27 17.11
C LYS A 52 7.69 -12.98 15.61
N GLU A 53 8.08 -11.79 15.16
CA GLU A 53 8.09 -11.40 13.75
C GLU A 53 9.44 -10.78 13.40
N ALA A 54 9.86 -10.94 12.14
CA ALA A 54 11.10 -10.39 11.61
C ALA A 54 10.81 -9.37 10.51
N ILE A 55 11.54 -8.26 10.53
CA ILE A 55 11.58 -7.31 9.41
C ILE A 55 12.49 -7.91 8.34
N LEU A 56 11.96 -8.09 7.14
CA LEU A 56 12.70 -8.60 6.00
C LEU A 56 12.90 -7.49 4.99
N ASN A 57 14.05 -7.52 4.30
CA ASN A 57 14.19 -6.70 3.11
C ASN A 57 13.36 -7.29 1.95
N TRP A 58 13.16 -6.49 0.91
CA TRP A 58 12.31 -6.89 -0.22
C TRP A 58 12.80 -8.13 -0.96
N ASN A 59 14.11 -8.37 -1.05
CA ASN A 59 14.64 -9.56 -1.73
C ASN A 59 14.38 -10.81 -0.88
N GLU A 60 14.64 -10.75 0.43
CA GLU A 60 14.35 -11.84 1.37
C GLU A 60 12.85 -12.20 1.40
N ALA A 61 11.98 -11.19 1.41
CA ALA A 61 10.54 -11.38 1.37
C ALA A 61 10.10 -12.08 0.09
N LYS A 62 10.60 -11.63 -1.09
CA LYS A 62 10.31 -12.26 -2.38
C LYS A 62 10.78 -13.71 -2.43
N ASP A 63 11.98 -13.99 -1.94
CA ASP A 63 12.53 -15.35 -1.95
C ASP A 63 11.78 -16.28 -0.99
N LYS A 64 11.33 -15.77 0.16
CA LYS A 64 10.41 -16.52 1.03
C LYS A 64 9.11 -16.87 0.32
N ILE A 65 8.43 -15.89 -0.28
CA ILE A 65 7.14 -16.11 -0.95
C ILE A 65 7.27 -17.15 -2.07
N ARG A 66 8.31 -17.04 -2.90
CA ARG A 66 8.58 -18.01 -3.98
C ARG A 66 8.87 -19.43 -3.50
N LYS A 67 9.37 -19.60 -2.27
CA LYS A 67 9.58 -20.93 -1.67
C LYS A 67 8.31 -21.52 -1.06
N TYR A 68 7.30 -20.69 -0.82
CA TYR A 68 6.01 -21.09 -0.24
C TYR A 68 4.94 -21.38 -1.30
N ILE A 69 5.18 -21.00 -2.56
CA ILE A 69 4.36 -21.32 -3.74
C ILE A 69 5.04 -22.47 -4.48
#